data_AF-A0A2H4XK69-F1
#
_entry.id   AF-A0A2H4XK69-F1
#
_cell.length_a   1.000
_cell.length_b   1.000
_cell.length_c   1.000
_cell.angle_alpha   90.00
_cell.angle_beta   90.00
_cell.angle_gamma   90.00
#
_symmetry.space_group_name_H-M   'P 1'
#
loop_
_entity.id
_entity.type
_entity.pdbx_description
1 polymer ?
#
loop_
_entity_poly.entity_id
_entity_poly.type
_entity_poly.pdbx_seq_one_letter_code
_entity_poly.pdbx_strand_id
1 'polypeptide(L)'
;REAAMSWLDYNTVSRSQYLSTVLSHLRIDALSEVIQREWFQGLPPNDKSVVVQGLYKSMPRFFKPRLGMTKEEMIIIIEAASEHPGSSFTSICYSPQAEKVYKLSNPPADLQKVGTVVTPDNDIFIAGGQVPLKNTKSNHSKPSKLPAAFRTVNFFYWFDAQQNTWIPKTPMLSVRTKPSLVWCDGYIYAIGGDNVGGELNRRTVERYDCERDEWTMVSPLPCAWQWNVAVVVHDCIYVMAHNLTYCYIPRSGSWVEMAMRQTSRCFASAAAFEDKIFYLGGLHTGNNSGIRLPSNTVDGSSLTVEVYDVNKNEWSMAANIPAKRYSDPCVRAVVISNSLCVFIRETHMNEKAKYAIYQYDMDLDQWFLRQHISERVL
;
A
#
# COMPACT_ATOMS: atom_id res chain seq x y z
N ARG A 1 33.36 -8.57 17.85
CA ARG A 1 33.97 -9.92 17.75
C ARG A 1 35.48 -9.84 17.89
N GLU A 2 36.20 -9.26 16.92
CA GLU A 2 37.67 -9.21 16.90
C GLU A 2 38.26 -8.62 18.18
N ALA A 3 37.75 -7.47 18.63
CA ALA A 3 38.22 -6.85 19.87
C ALA A 3 38.04 -7.74 21.12
N ALA A 4 36.98 -8.55 21.20
CA ALA A 4 36.71 -9.41 22.36
C ALA A 4 37.57 -10.69 22.34
N MET A 5 37.81 -11.25 21.13
CA MET A 5 38.68 -12.42 20.97
C MET A 5 40.15 -12.03 21.13
N SER A 6 40.61 -10.95 20.50
CA SER A 6 41.96 -10.42 20.72
C SER A 6 42.20 -10.00 22.18
N TRP A 7 41.16 -9.55 22.88
CA TRP A 7 41.23 -9.31 24.32
C TRP A 7 41.37 -10.60 25.12
N LEU A 8 40.68 -11.68 24.76
CA LEU A 8 40.81 -12.98 25.43
C LEU A 8 42.18 -13.63 25.15
N ASP A 9 42.63 -13.60 23.90
CA ASP A 9 43.87 -14.23 23.43
C ASP A 9 45.12 -13.59 24.03
N TYR A 10 45.07 -12.28 24.34
CA TYR A 10 46.18 -11.56 24.96
C TYR A 10 46.55 -12.08 26.36
N ASN A 11 45.57 -12.54 27.16
CA ASN A 11 45.84 -13.12 28.47
C ASN A 11 44.70 -14.04 28.93
N THR A 12 44.66 -15.24 28.36
CA THR A 12 43.56 -16.19 28.55
C THR A 12 43.39 -16.64 30.01
N VAL A 13 44.49 -16.79 30.75
CA VAL A 13 44.47 -17.29 32.14
C VAL A 13 43.78 -16.30 33.09
N SER A 14 44.06 -15.01 32.97
CA SER A 14 43.44 -13.99 33.85
C SER A 14 42.09 -13.47 33.36
N ARG A 15 41.80 -13.58 32.06
CA ARG A 15 40.61 -12.97 31.44
C ARG A 15 39.45 -13.94 31.23
N SER A 16 39.71 -15.24 31.20
CA SER A 16 38.66 -16.28 31.08
C SER A 16 37.56 -16.13 32.13
N GLN A 17 37.90 -15.75 33.36
CA GLN A 17 36.94 -15.52 34.45
C GLN A 17 35.91 -14.40 34.17
N TYR A 18 36.24 -13.45 33.28
CA TYR A 18 35.36 -12.33 32.89
C TYR A 18 34.70 -12.55 31.53
N LEU A 19 35.05 -13.63 30.84
CA LEU A 19 34.57 -13.91 29.49
C LEU A 19 33.05 -14.01 29.47
N SER A 20 32.44 -14.71 30.43
CA SER A 20 30.98 -14.81 30.57
C SER A 20 30.27 -13.44 30.68
N THR A 21 30.86 -12.50 31.43
CA THR A 21 30.32 -11.14 31.57
C THR A 21 30.46 -10.36 30.26
N VAL A 22 31.62 -10.42 29.60
CA VAL A 22 31.83 -9.76 28.30
C VAL A 22 30.90 -10.32 27.23
N LEU A 23 30.72 -11.64 27.21
CA LEU A 23 29.80 -12.35 26.30
C LEU A 23 28.35 -11.91 26.52
N SER A 24 27.94 -11.63 27.76
CA SER A 24 26.59 -11.15 28.06
C SER A 24 26.26 -9.76 27.50
N HIS A 25 27.29 -8.97 27.15
CA HIS A 25 27.15 -7.63 26.56
C HIS A 25 27.29 -7.62 25.03
N LEU A 26 27.66 -8.74 24.42
CA LEU A 26 27.74 -8.88 22.97
C LEU A 26 26.36 -9.23 22.38
N ARG A 27 25.98 -8.53 21.31
CA ARG A 27 24.81 -8.88 20.48
C ARG A 27 25.17 -9.97 19.49
N ILE A 28 25.12 -11.20 19.96
CA ILE A 28 25.52 -12.40 19.22
C ILE A 28 24.62 -12.61 17.99
N ASP A 29 23.37 -12.22 18.11
CA ASP A 29 22.30 -12.22 17.11
C ASP A 29 22.52 -11.23 15.96
N ALA A 30 23.37 -10.21 16.13
CA ALA A 30 23.74 -9.27 15.06
C ALA A 30 24.83 -9.82 14.12
N LEU A 31 25.35 -11.01 14.39
CA LEU A 31 26.34 -11.70 13.56
C LEU A 31 25.63 -12.61 12.55
N SER A 32 26.22 -12.81 11.36
CA SER A 32 25.68 -13.76 10.39
C SER A 32 25.70 -15.20 10.92
N GLU A 33 24.81 -16.07 10.41
CA GLU A 33 24.71 -17.46 10.88
C GLU A 33 26.03 -18.24 10.75
N VAL A 34 26.80 -17.96 9.69
CA VAL A 34 28.14 -18.52 9.47
C VAL A 34 29.10 -18.10 10.60
N ILE A 35 29.09 -16.82 10.95
CA ILE A 35 29.94 -16.27 12.02
C ILE A 35 29.52 -16.80 13.39
N GLN A 36 28.22 -16.97 13.64
CA GLN A 36 27.72 -17.53 14.89
C GLN A 36 28.22 -18.97 15.08
N ARG A 37 28.19 -19.80 14.02
CA ARG A 37 28.66 -21.20 14.07
C ARG A 37 30.17 -21.31 14.30
N GLU A 38 30.98 -20.54 13.58
CA GLU A 38 32.45 -20.50 13.80
C GLU A 38 32.79 -20.10 15.23
N TRP A 39 32.10 -19.08 15.73
CA TRP A 39 32.34 -18.56 17.07
C TRP A 39 31.95 -19.55 18.16
N PHE A 40 30.84 -20.28 17.97
CA PHE A 40 30.41 -21.33 18.89
C PHE A 40 31.40 -22.50 18.98
N GLN A 41 32.10 -22.79 17.89
CA GLN A 41 33.13 -23.84 17.85
C GLN A 41 34.41 -23.44 18.59
N GLY A 42 34.80 -22.16 18.54
CA GLY A 42 36.03 -21.65 19.17
C GLY A 42 35.97 -21.41 20.69
N LEU A 43 34.80 -21.55 21.32
CA LEU A 43 34.63 -21.25 22.75
C LEU A 43 34.92 -22.46 23.67
N PRO A 44 35.51 -22.23 24.86
CA PRO A 44 35.64 -23.25 25.90
C PRO A 44 34.28 -23.84 26.31
N PRO A 45 34.20 -25.14 26.68
CA PRO A 45 32.94 -25.82 26.98
C PRO A 45 32.08 -25.14 28.06
N ASN A 46 32.70 -24.55 29.08
CA ASN A 46 32.01 -23.94 30.21
C ASN A 46 31.26 -22.65 29.83
N ASP A 47 31.73 -21.93 28.81
CA ASP A 47 31.20 -20.62 28.41
C ASP A 47 30.17 -20.71 27.26
N LYS A 48 30.04 -21.88 26.64
CA LYS A 48 29.00 -22.15 25.63
C LYS A 48 27.60 -21.95 26.20
N SER A 49 27.40 -22.22 27.49
CA SER A 49 26.12 -22.03 28.19
C SER A 49 25.63 -20.58 28.19
N VAL A 50 26.55 -19.61 28.31
CA VAL A 50 26.26 -18.16 28.31
C VAL A 50 25.86 -17.70 26.91
N VAL A 51 26.53 -18.22 25.88
CA VAL A 51 26.16 -17.96 24.48
C VAL A 51 24.81 -18.59 24.14
N VAL A 52 24.54 -19.82 24.59
CA VAL A 52 23.23 -20.46 24.43
C VAL A 52 22.14 -19.65 25.14
N GLN A 53 22.37 -19.17 26.36
CA GLN A 53 21.40 -18.31 27.06
C GLN A 53 21.20 -16.95 26.38
N GLY A 54 22.26 -16.35 25.83
CA GLY A 54 22.18 -15.15 24.99
C GLY A 54 21.33 -15.39 23.75
N LEU A 55 21.62 -16.47 23.01
CA LEU A 55 20.88 -16.93 21.84
C LEU A 55 19.41 -17.25 22.15
N TYR A 56 19.13 -17.86 23.31
CA TYR A 56 17.77 -18.18 23.76
C TYR A 56 16.98 -16.94 24.17
N LYS A 57 17.64 -15.93 24.77
CA LYS A 57 17.03 -14.61 25.01
C LYS A 57 16.75 -13.85 23.71
N SER A 58 17.55 -14.07 22.67
CA SER A 58 17.36 -13.51 21.33
C SER A 58 16.49 -14.36 20.40
N MET A 59 15.94 -15.49 20.87
CA MET A 59 15.01 -16.31 20.07
C MET A 59 13.71 -15.56 19.72
N PRO A 60 13.00 -15.97 18.66
CA PRO A 60 12.00 -15.15 17.94
C PRO A 60 10.80 -14.63 18.74
N ARG A 61 10.58 -15.09 19.98
CA ARG A 61 9.51 -14.58 20.84
C ARG A 61 9.79 -13.16 21.35
N PHE A 62 11.04 -12.69 21.34
CA PHE A 62 11.42 -11.41 21.93
C PHE A 62 11.99 -10.37 20.96
N PHE A 63 12.28 -10.76 19.70
CA PHE A 63 12.75 -9.82 18.68
C PHE A 63 11.70 -9.61 17.60
N LYS A 64 11.14 -8.41 17.57
CA LYS A 64 10.56 -7.86 16.33
C LYS A 64 11.73 -7.50 15.42
N PRO A 65 11.89 -8.11 14.23
CA PRO A 65 12.85 -7.66 13.24
C PRO A 65 12.70 -6.15 13.03
N ARG A 66 13.81 -5.42 12.93
CA ARG A 66 13.76 -3.99 12.60
C ARG A 66 13.50 -3.86 11.10
N LEU A 67 12.54 -3.01 10.72
CA LEU A 67 12.38 -2.56 9.35
C LEU A 67 13.72 -1.99 8.85
N GLY A 68 14.15 -2.39 7.65
CA GLY A 68 15.36 -1.86 7.00
C GLY A 68 16.66 -2.66 7.17
N MET A 69 16.65 -3.87 7.76
CA MET A 69 17.84 -4.74 7.79
C MET A 69 18.10 -5.47 6.45
N THR A 70 17.05 -5.68 5.66
CA THR A 70 17.09 -6.28 4.32
C THR A 70 16.26 -5.42 3.38
N LYS A 71 16.64 -5.39 2.10
CA LYS A 71 15.80 -4.79 1.05
C LYS A 71 14.98 -5.89 0.40
N GLU A 72 13.66 -5.79 0.55
CA GLU A 72 12.69 -6.68 -0.07
C GLU A 72 11.53 -5.83 -0.59
N GLU A 73 10.87 -6.27 -1.66
CA GLU A 73 9.61 -5.67 -2.08
C GLU A 73 8.48 -6.11 -1.16
N MET A 74 7.71 -5.14 -0.69
CA MET A 74 6.68 -5.36 0.32
C MET A 74 5.36 -4.79 -0.14
N ILE A 75 4.27 -5.43 0.27
CA ILE A 75 2.91 -4.94 0.05
C ILE A 75 2.44 -4.27 1.35
N ILE A 76 2.13 -2.99 1.29
CA ILE A 76 1.53 -2.27 2.41
C ILE A 76 0.02 -2.24 2.22
N ILE A 77 -0.69 -2.71 3.24
CA ILE A 77 -2.15 -2.75 3.28
C ILE A 77 -2.59 -1.87 4.44
N ILE A 78 -3.36 -0.83 4.11
CA ILE A 78 -3.99 0.07 5.07
C ILE A 78 -5.50 -0.18 4.96
N GLU A 79 -6.04 -1.06 5.79
CA GLU A 79 -7.48 -1.32 5.80
C GLU A 79 -8.22 -0.25 6.59
N ALA A 80 -9.27 0.30 5.99
CA ALA A 80 -10.26 1.07 6.72
C ALA A 80 -11.12 0.13 7.56
N ALA A 81 -11.48 0.54 8.78
CA ALA A 81 -12.37 -0.23 9.64
C ALA A 81 -13.65 -0.62 8.89
N SER A 82 -14.04 -1.88 9.01
CA SER A 82 -15.32 -2.32 8.46
C SER A 82 -16.46 -1.59 9.17
N GLU A 83 -17.59 -1.39 8.48
CA GLU A 83 -18.80 -0.81 9.07
C GLU A 83 -19.40 -1.68 10.19
N HIS A 84 -18.81 -2.83 10.50
CA HIS A 84 -19.21 -3.69 11.61
C HIS A 84 -18.64 -3.22 12.95
N PRO A 85 -19.48 -3.18 14.02
CA PRO A 85 -19.03 -2.81 15.36
C PRO A 85 -17.93 -3.76 15.84
N GLY A 86 -16.74 -3.22 16.15
CA GLY A 86 -15.61 -3.97 16.71
C GLY A 86 -14.43 -4.24 15.77
N SER A 87 -14.51 -3.81 14.50
CA SER A 87 -13.36 -3.88 13.58
C SER A 87 -12.28 -2.86 13.98
N SER A 88 -11.10 -3.35 14.37
CA SER A 88 -9.92 -2.51 14.58
C SER A 88 -9.25 -2.20 13.25
N PHE A 89 -8.86 -0.94 13.03
CA PHE A 89 -7.98 -0.57 11.93
C PHE A 89 -6.66 -1.34 12.02
N THR A 90 -6.22 -1.91 10.91
CA THR A 90 -4.92 -2.57 10.81
C THR A 90 -4.17 -2.06 9.59
N SER A 91 -3.00 -1.48 9.86
CA SER A 91 -1.98 -1.23 8.84
C SER A 91 -0.90 -2.29 8.97
N ILE A 92 -0.66 -2.99 7.88
CA ILE A 92 0.25 -4.12 7.83
C ILE A 92 1.15 -4.03 6.60
N CYS A 93 2.34 -4.60 6.74
CA CYS A 93 3.33 -4.72 5.70
C CYS A 93 3.61 -6.20 5.48
N TYR A 94 3.31 -6.70 4.29
CA TYR A 94 3.43 -8.10 3.91
C TYR A 94 4.64 -8.31 3.00
N SER A 95 5.48 -9.28 3.35
CA SER A 95 6.59 -9.80 2.55
C SER A 95 6.09 -11.01 1.76
N PRO A 96 5.96 -10.91 0.43
CA PRO A 96 5.58 -12.06 -0.39
C PRO A 96 6.67 -13.13 -0.44
N GLN A 97 7.97 -12.78 -0.36
CA GLN A 97 9.04 -13.78 -0.44
C GLN A 97 9.23 -14.54 0.86
N ALA A 98 9.19 -13.85 2.01
CA ALA A 98 9.35 -14.49 3.32
C ALA A 98 8.03 -14.98 3.91
N GLU A 99 6.90 -14.66 3.30
CA GLU A 99 5.54 -14.92 3.78
C GLU A 99 5.30 -14.38 5.20
N LYS A 100 5.86 -13.20 5.49
CA LYS A 100 5.83 -12.57 6.82
C LYS A 100 5.00 -11.30 6.81
N VAL A 101 4.32 -11.04 7.92
CA VAL A 101 3.61 -9.79 8.17
C VAL A 101 4.26 -9.01 9.30
N TYR A 102 4.42 -7.73 9.05
CA TYR A 102 4.93 -6.75 10.00
C TYR A 102 3.82 -5.73 10.30
N LYS A 103 3.63 -5.44 11.59
CA LYS A 103 2.64 -4.46 12.03
C LYS A 103 3.17 -3.05 11.84
N LEU A 104 2.43 -2.23 11.09
CA LEU A 104 2.68 -0.80 10.96
C LEU A 104 1.81 -0.02 11.95
N SER A 105 2.21 1.21 12.28
CA SER A 105 1.31 2.13 12.98
C SER A 105 0.14 2.49 12.08
N ASN A 106 -1.05 2.55 12.66
CA ASN A 106 -2.23 2.99 11.94
C ASN A 106 -2.14 4.50 11.63
N PRO A 107 -2.76 4.96 10.53
CA PRO A 107 -2.95 6.37 10.25
C PRO A 107 -3.55 7.12 11.45
N PRO A 108 -3.09 8.35 11.74
CA PRO A 108 -3.61 9.13 12.86
C PRO A 108 -5.11 9.42 12.74
N ALA A 109 -5.78 9.63 13.88
CA ALA A 109 -7.17 10.08 13.96
C ALA A 109 -8.21 9.18 13.26
N ASP A 110 -7.95 7.87 13.18
CA ASP A 110 -8.81 6.90 12.49
C ASP A 110 -9.09 7.29 11.03
N LEU A 111 -8.06 7.88 10.39
CA LEU A 111 -8.13 8.37 9.04
C LEU A 111 -8.36 7.21 8.06
N GLN A 112 -9.38 7.34 7.23
CA GLN A 112 -9.75 6.34 6.25
C GLN A 112 -10.06 6.95 4.89
N LYS A 113 -10.16 6.10 3.86
CA LYS A 113 -10.40 6.52 2.47
C LYS A 113 -9.34 7.51 1.98
N VAL A 114 -8.09 7.32 2.39
CA VAL A 114 -6.94 8.12 1.95
C VAL A 114 -6.52 7.76 0.54
N GLY A 115 -5.85 8.68 -0.14
CA GLY A 115 -4.96 8.34 -1.25
C GLY A 115 -3.61 7.90 -0.69
N THR A 116 -2.90 7.04 -1.43
CA THR A 116 -1.61 6.47 -1.03
C THR A 116 -0.62 6.58 -2.18
N VAL A 117 0.63 6.91 -1.91
CA VAL A 117 1.71 6.87 -2.91
C VAL A 117 3.01 6.43 -2.25
N VAL A 118 3.82 5.70 -3.01
CA VAL A 118 5.21 5.35 -2.65
C VAL A 118 6.12 6.02 -3.67
N THR A 119 7.11 6.77 -3.21
CA THR A 119 8.10 7.43 -4.09
C THR A 119 9.19 6.44 -4.52
N PRO A 120 9.98 6.75 -5.56
CA PRO A 120 11.15 5.95 -5.94
C PRO A 120 12.17 5.75 -4.80
N ASP A 121 12.20 6.69 -3.84
CA ASP A 121 13.06 6.63 -2.65
C ASP A 121 12.49 5.76 -1.52
N ASN A 122 11.35 5.11 -1.74
CA ASN A 122 10.58 4.29 -0.79
C ASN A 122 9.90 5.10 0.33
N ASP A 123 9.72 6.40 0.14
CA ASP A 123 8.89 7.20 1.05
C ASP A 123 7.42 6.90 0.80
N ILE A 124 6.69 6.69 1.89
CA ILE A 124 5.27 6.36 1.85
C ILE A 124 4.49 7.59 2.33
N PHE A 125 3.55 8.03 1.51
CA PHE A 125 2.68 9.15 1.83
C PHE A 125 1.20 8.75 1.76
N ILE A 126 0.41 9.36 2.63
CA ILE A 126 -1.04 9.31 2.59
C ILE A 126 -1.63 10.72 2.60
N ALA A 127 -2.70 10.92 1.84
CA ALA A 127 -3.35 12.22 1.73
C ALA A 127 -4.88 12.15 1.72
N GLY A 128 -5.49 13.19 2.26
CA GLY A 128 -6.94 13.38 2.30
C GLY A 128 -7.61 12.34 3.19
N GLY A 129 -8.78 11.89 2.76
CA GLY A 129 -9.62 10.94 3.48
C GLY A 129 -10.66 11.62 4.34
N GLN A 130 -11.18 10.84 5.28
CA GLN A 130 -12.21 11.27 6.21
C GLN A 130 -11.92 10.75 7.62
N VAL A 131 -12.29 11.53 8.63
CA VAL A 131 -12.15 11.19 10.05
C VAL A 131 -13.52 11.12 10.73
N PRO A 132 -13.72 10.26 11.74
CA PRO A 132 -14.95 10.23 12.51
C PRO A 132 -15.22 11.56 13.21
N LEU A 133 -16.47 12.05 13.17
CA LEU A 133 -16.91 13.15 14.01
C LEU A 133 -17.03 12.65 15.45
N LYS A 134 -16.16 13.15 16.35
CA LYS A 134 -16.28 12.87 17.79
C LYS A 134 -17.56 13.53 18.31
N ASN A 135 -18.61 12.75 18.57
CA ASN A 135 -19.78 13.25 19.29
C ASN A 135 -19.35 13.66 20.70
N THR A 136 -19.43 14.96 21.01
CA THR A 136 -19.34 15.46 22.39
C THR A 136 -20.41 14.75 23.22
N LYS A 137 -19.96 14.02 24.24
CA LYS A 137 -20.74 13.26 25.24
C LYS A 137 -22.24 13.62 25.27
N SER A 138 -23.08 12.79 24.64
CA SER A 138 -24.48 12.70 25.03
C SER A 138 -24.54 11.85 26.29
N ASN A 139 -24.86 12.48 27.43
CA ASN A 139 -25.16 11.78 28.66
C ASN A 139 -26.29 10.76 28.42
N HIS A 140 -26.11 9.56 28.96
CA HIS A 140 -27.10 8.49 29.17
C HIS A 140 -28.26 8.36 28.16
N SER A 141 -28.11 7.50 27.16
CA SER A 141 -29.10 6.46 26.80
C SER A 141 -28.74 5.78 25.47
N LYS A 142 -28.68 4.44 25.49
CA LYS A 142 -28.67 3.43 24.41
C LYS A 142 -27.82 3.69 23.13
N PRO A 143 -27.07 2.70 22.62
CA PRO A 143 -26.32 2.86 21.38
C PRO A 143 -27.30 3.04 20.21
N SER A 144 -27.44 4.26 19.71
CA SER A 144 -28.23 4.57 18.52
C SER A 144 -27.54 3.99 17.28
N LYS A 145 -28.28 3.25 16.45
CA LYS A 145 -27.88 2.71 15.14
C LYS A 145 -27.68 3.78 14.05
N LEU A 146 -27.25 5.00 14.41
CA LEU A 146 -26.98 6.03 13.42
C LEU A 146 -25.59 5.79 12.81
N PRO A 147 -25.44 5.85 11.47
CA PRO A 147 -24.14 5.72 10.83
C PRO A 147 -23.18 6.77 11.40
N ALA A 148 -21.95 6.36 11.70
CA ALA A 148 -20.92 7.27 12.18
C ALA A 148 -20.78 8.44 11.19
N ALA A 149 -20.96 9.66 11.66
CA ALA A 149 -20.79 10.84 10.83
C ALA A 149 -19.29 11.06 10.59
N PHE A 150 -18.90 11.35 9.34
CA PHE A 150 -17.50 11.59 8.96
C PHE A 150 -17.31 13.00 8.43
N ARG A 151 -16.12 13.56 8.63
CA ARG A 151 -15.68 14.82 8.03
C ARG A 151 -14.52 14.55 7.07
N THR A 152 -14.63 15.04 5.84
CA THR A 152 -13.53 15.03 4.86
C THR A 152 -12.43 15.99 5.28
N VAL A 153 -11.17 15.57 5.10
CA VAL A 153 -9.99 16.32 5.50
C VAL A 153 -9.00 16.47 4.34
N ASN A 154 -8.04 17.37 4.51
CA ASN A 154 -6.93 17.64 3.61
C ASN A 154 -5.58 17.21 4.23
N PHE A 155 -5.62 16.33 5.24
CA PHE A 155 -4.40 15.91 5.93
C PHE A 155 -3.42 15.23 4.99
N PHE A 156 -2.14 15.40 5.29
CA PHE A 156 -1.04 14.80 4.54
C PHE A 156 0.00 14.30 5.52
N TYR A 157 0.38 13.03 5.39
CA TYR A 157 1.33 12.38 6.27
C TYR A 157 2.39 11.63 5.47
N TRP A 158 3.61 11.67 5.98
CA TRP A 158 4.73 10.82 5.58
C TRP A 158 4.92 9.74 6.64
N PHE A 159 5.30 8.52 6.24
CA PHE A 159 5.56 7.44 7.18
C PHE A 159 7.06 7.33 7.49
N ASP A 160 7.43 7.58 8.74
CA ASP A 160 8.77 7.28 9.24
C ASP A 160 8.88 5.78 9.55
N ALA A 161 9.55 5.05 8.66
CA ALA A 161 9.76 3.61 8.80
C ALA A 161 10.71 3.23 9.96
N GLN A 162 11.60 4.12 10.40
CA GLN A 162 12.51 3.87 11.52
C GLN A 162 11.75 3.93 12.86
N GLN A 163 10.85 4.90 12.98
CA GLN A 163 10.03 5.10 14.18
C GLN A 163 8.72 4.31 14.13
N ASN A 164 8.33 3.80 12.96
CA ASN A 164 7.03 3.18 12.72
C ASN A 164 5.90 4.15 13.13
N THR A 165 5.95 5.37 12.59
CA THR A 165 5.02 6.44 12.92
C THR A 165 4.69 7.30 11.71
N TRP A 166 3.46 7.80 11.64
CA TRP A 166 3.05 8.81 10.66
C TRP A 166 3.39 10.22 11.16
N ILE A 167 4.14 10.96 10.36
CA ILE A 167 4.56 12.33 10.61
C ILE A 167 3.73 13.28 9.75
N PRO A 168 3.07 14.30 10.34
CA PRO A 168 2.30 15.27 9.57
C PRO A 168 3.22 16.12 8.70
N LYS A 169 2.78 16.37 7.47
CA LYS A 169 3.39 17.30 6.50
C LYS A 169 2.41 18.43 6.19
N THR A 170 2.81 19.41 5.37
CA THR A 170 1.90 20.48 4.97
C THR A 170 0.63 19.89 4.35
N PRO A 171 -0.56 20.22 4.87
CA PRO A 171 -1.81 19.67 4.36
C PRO A 171 -2.08 20.15 2.94
N MET A 172 -2.82 19.34 2.17
CA MET A 172 -3.29 19.73 0.84
C MET A 172 -4.11 21.02 0.90
N LEU A 173 -4.16 21.77 -0.20
CA LEU A 173 -4.98 22.98 -0.34
C LEU A 173 -6.47 22.65 -0.36
N SER A 174 -6.84 21.48 -0.89
CA SER A 174 -8.24 21.03 -0.98
C SER A 174 -8.51 19.82 -0.08
N VAL A 175 -9.71 19.77 0.50
CA VAL A 175 -10.22 18.58 1.21
C VAL A 175 -10.68 17.52 0.21
N ARG A 176 -10.20 16.28 0.36
CA ARG A 176 -10.47 15.20 -0.61
C ARG A 176 -10.75 13.88 0.08
N THR A 177 -11.70 13.09 -0.44
CA THR A 177 -11.87 11.68 -0.04
C THR A 177 -11.47 10.78 -1.20
N LYS A 178 -10.63 9.77 -0.95
CA LYS A 178 -10.04 8.87 -1.97
C LYS A 178 -9.39 9.63 -3.15
N PRO A 179 -8.51 10.63 -2.92
CA PRO A 179 -7.76 11.22 -4.03
C PRO A 179 -6.85 10.18 -4.68
N SER A 180 -6.65 10.28 -5.99
CA SER A 180 -5.56 9.55 -6.65
C SER A 180 -4.25 10.28 -6.34
N LEU A 181 -3.28 9.57 -5.74
CA LEU A 181 -1.93 10.07 -5.53
C LEU A 181 -0.96 9.38 -6.48
N VAL A 182 -0.10 10.16 -7.12
CA VAL A 182 0.97 9.64 -7.99
C VAL A 182 2.25 10.44 -7.81
N TRP A 183 3.39 9.78 -7.97
CA TRP A 183 4.70 10.42 -8.08
C TRP A 183 5.03 10.65 -9.55
N CYS A 184 5.31 11.89 -9.95
CA CYS A 184 5.67 12.21 -11.32
C CYS A 184 6.60 13.42 -11.36
N ASP A 185 7.66 13.37 -12.16
CA ASP A 185 8.57 14.51 -12.40
C ASP A 185 9.11 15.15 -11.10
N GLY A 186 9.38 14.35 -10.06
CA GLY A 186 9.91 14.81 -8.78
C GLY A 186 8.86 15.34 -7.78
N TYR A 187 7.57 15.31 -8.11
CA TYR A 187 6.49 15.81 -7.24
C TYR A 187 5.44 14.74 -6.97
N ILE A 188 4.73 14.88 -5.84
CA ILE A 188 3.51 14.11 -5.57
C ILE A 188 2.31 14.89 -6.08
N TYR A 189 1.47 14.28 -6.91
CA TYR A 189 0.23 14.89 -7.40
C TYR A 189 -0.97 14.28 -6.67
N ALA A 190 -1.88 15.14 -6.20
CA ALA A 190 -3.19 14.76 -5.71
C ALA A 190 -4.27 15.17 -6.70
N ILE A 191 -4.99 14.16 -7.21
CA ILE A 191 -5.87 14.29 -8.38
C ILE A 191 -7.28 13.82 -8.03
N GLY A 192 -8.26 14.70 -8.24
CA GLY A 192 -9.68 14.38 -8.09
C GLY A 192 -10.07 14.00 -6.65
N GLY A 193 -10.88 12.95 -6.52
CA GLY A 193 -11.46 12.52 -5.26
C GLY A 193 -12.87 13.09 -4.99
N ASP A 194 -13.56 12.47 -4.03
CA ASP A 194 -14.86 12.93 -3.54
C ASP A 194 -14.64 14.11 -2.58
N ASN A 195 -14.76 15.32 -3.12
CA ASN A 195 -14.58 16.56 -2.36
C ASN A 195 -15.92 17.09 -1.84
N VAL A 196 -15.88 17.70 -0.65
CA VAL A 196 -16.98 18.52 -0.14
C VAL A 196 -16.87 19.89 -0.82
N GLY A 197 -17.89 20.30 -1.58
CA GLY A 197 -17.93 21.61 -2.26
C GLY A 197 -18.25 21.58 -3.76
N GLY A 198 -18.69 20.44 -4.30
CA GLY A 198 -19.31 20.38 -5.62
C GLY A 198 -18.34 20.11 -6.77
N GLU A 199 -18.83 20.32 -8.00
CA GLU A 199 -18.18 19.88 -9.24
C GLU A 199 -16.80 20.51 -9.46
N LEU A 200 -16.65 21.81 -9.22
CA LEU A 200 -15.38 22.53 -9.41
C LEU A 200 -14.26 21.95 -8.53
N ASN A 201 -14.59 21.56 -7.29
CA ASN A 201 -13.62 20.97 -6.38
C ASN A 201 -13.14 19.60 -6.88
N ARG A 202 -13.99 18.82 -7.55
CA ARG A 202 -13.63 17.50 -8.10
C ARG A 202 -12.63 17.59 -9.27
N ARG A 203 -12.51 18.75 -9.89
CA ARG A 203 -11.56 18.99 -11.00
C ARG A 203 -10.17 19.38 -10.52
N THR A 204 -10.04 19.80 -9.27
CA THR A 204 -8.78 20.34 -8.77
C THR A 204 -7.68 19.29 -8.79
N VAL A 205 -6.49 19.74 -9.21
CA VAL A 205 -5.24 18.98 -9.12
C VAL A 205 -4.21 19.87 -8.45
N GLU A 206 -3.49 19.30 -7.50
CA GLU A 206 -2.44 19.97 -6.75
C GLU A 206 -1.21 19.08 -6.70
N ARG A 207 -0.03 19.71 -6.72
CA ARG A 207 1.25 19.02 -6.60
C ARG A 207 1.97 19.44 -5.33
N TYR A 208 2.72 18.52 -4.75
CA TYR A 208 3.50 18.71 -3.54
C TYR A 208 4.98 18.63 -3.87
N ASP A 209 5.70 19.64 -3.42
CA ASP A 209 7.15 19.73 -3.46
C ASP A 209 7.71 19.21 -2.12
N CYS A 210 8.42 18.08 -2.16
CA CYS A 210 9.00 17.46 -0.98
C CYS A 210 10.13 18.28 -0.35
N GLU A 211 10.85 19.08 -1.14
CA GLU A 211 11.96 19.92 -0.66
C GLU A 211 11.43 21.15 0.08
N ARG A 212 10.36 21.75 -0.45
CA ARG A 212 9.75 22.96 0.09
C ARG A 212 8.68 22.69 1.14
N ASP A 213 8.16 21.47 1.21
CA ASP A 213 6.99 21.11 2.00
C ASP A 213 5.76 21.98 1.66
N GLU A 214 5.51 22.18 0.37
CA GLU A 214 4.48 23.09 -0.13
C GLU A 214 3.62 22.44 -1.20
N TRP A 215 2.30 22.66 -1.11
CA TRP A 215 1.35 22.31 -2.15
C TRP A 215 1.10 23.50 -3.08
N THR A 216 1.00 23.23 -4.38
CA THR A 216 0.67 24.23 -5.40
C THR A 216 -0.42 23.69 -6.31
N MET A 217 -1.43 24.51 -6.61
CA MET A 217 -2.45 24.18 -7.61
C MET A 217 -1.82 24.09 -9.00
N VAL A 218 -2.23 23.10 -9.77
CA VAL A 218 -1.87 22.97 -11.19
C VAL A 218 -3.13 22.94 -12.05
N SER A 219 -2.98 22.80 -13.37
CA SER A 219 -4.12 22.80 -14.29
C SER A 219 -5.15 21.75 -13.88
N PRO A 220 -6.43 22.14 -13.70
CA PRO A 220 -7.46 21.24 -13.24
C PRO A 220 -7.82 20.23 -14.33
N LEU A 221 -8.41 19.10 -13.93
CA LEU A 221 -9.00 18.12 -14.83
C LEU A 221 -9.98 18.82 -15.80
N PRO A 222 -10.02 18.43 -17.08
CA PRO A 222 -10.95 19.00 -18.05
C PRO A 222 -12.42 18.80 -17.68
N CYS A 223 -12.74 17.71 -16.98
CA CYS A 223 -14.08 17.41 -16.47
C CYS A 223 -14.03 16.89 -15.04
N ALA A 224 -15.16 17.01 -14.33
CA ALA A 224 -15.27 16.58 -12.95
C ALA A 224 -15.56 15.09 -12.87
N TRP A 225 -14.69 14.34 -12.20
CA TRP A 225 -14.88 12.91 -11.99
C TRP A 225 -14.97 12.57 -10.51
N GLN A 226 -15.76 11.53 -10.24
CA GLN A 226 -15.69 10.79 -9.00
C GLN A 226 -15.00 9.47 -9.26
N TRP A 227 -14.29 8.96 -8.26
CA TRP A 227 -13.70 7.61 -8.30
C TRP A 227 -12.77 7.38 -9.49
N ASN A 228 -12.01 8.42 -9.85
CA ASN A 228 -10.94 8.34 -10.83
C ASN A 228 -9.77 7.51 -10.31
N VAL A 229 -9.01 6.94 -11.24
CA VAL A 229 -7.70 6.34 -10.97
C VAL A 229 -6.65 7.07 -11.80
N ALA A 230 -5.46 7.25 -11.25
CA ALA A 230 -4.32 7.82 -11.95
C ALA A 230 -3.11 6.88 -11.92
N VAL A 231 -2.37 6.84 -13.02
CA VAL A 231 -1.08 6.14 -13.15
C VAL A 231 -0.09 7.01 -13.90
N VAL A 232 1.21 6.68 -13.82
CA VAL A 232 2.27 7.43 -14.49
C VAL A 232 2.96 6.53 -15.51
N VAL A 233 3.12 7.03 -16.74
CA VAL A 233 3.90 6.40 -17.80
C VAL A 233 4.69 7.50 -18.51
N HIS A 234 5.99 7.32 -18.71
CA HIS A 234 6.86 8.28 -19.41
C HIS A 234 6.74 9.73 -18.91
N ASP A 235 6.81 9.92 -17.58
CA ASP A 235 6.66 11.22 -16.90
C ASP A 235 5.36 11.97 -17.22
N CYS A 236 4.33 11.25 -17.68
CA CYS A 236 3.01 11.76 -17.94
C CYS A 236 1.99 11.06 -17.03
N ILE A 237 1.00 11.81 -16.56
CA ILE A 237 -0.01 11.29 -15.65
C ILE A 237 -1.28 10.97 -16.43
N TYR A 238 -1.67 9.70 -16.46
CA TYR A 238 -2.89 9.25 -17.08
C TYR A 238 -3.99 9.11 -16.03
N VAL A 239 -5.09 9.81 -16.23
CA VAL A 239 -6.25 9.79 -15.34
C VAL A 239 -7.45 9.21 -16.08
N MET A 240 -8.08 8.23 -15.46
CA MET A 240 -9.15 7.43 -16.07
C MET A 240 -10.37 7.39 -15.14
N ALA A 241 -11.53 7.64 -15.72
CA ALA A 241 -12.83 7.46 -15.10
C ALA A 241 -13.89 7.25 -16.17
N HIS A 242 -14.96 6.51 -15.87
CA HIS A 242 -16.00 6.18 -16.83
C HIS A 242 -15.40 5.55 -18.09
N ASN A 243 -15.70 6.07 -19.28
CA ASN A 243 -15.09 5.69 -20.54
C ASN A 243 -13.97 6.65 -21.00
N LEU A 244 -13.67 7.69 -20.21
CA LEU A 244 -12.71 8.74 -20.57
C LEU A 244 -11.31 8.46 -20.02
N THR A 245 -10.33 8.95 -20.75
CA THR A 245 -8.91 8.90 -20.40
C THR A 245 -8.27 10.23 -20.77
N TYR A 246 -7.57 10.86 -19.84
CA TYR A 246 -6.86 12.09 -20.07
C TYR A 246 -5.42 11.96 -19.60
N CYS A 247 -4.50 12.55 -20.36
CA CYS A 247 -3.07 12.60 -20.07
C CYS A 247 -2.69 14.03 -19.66
N TYR A 248 -2.10 14.18 -18.47
CA TYR A 248 -1.48 15.42 -18.03
C TYR A 248 0.01 15.36 -18.29
N ILE A 249 0.52 16.41 -18.93
CA ILE A 249 1.93 16.59 -19.25
C ILE A 249 2.49 17.63 -18.25
N PRO A 250 3.22 17.22 -17.19
CA PRO A 250 3.68 18.13 -16.13
C PRO A 250 4.50 19.31 -16.65
N ARG A 251 5.40 19.05 -17.62
CA ARG A 251 6.29 20.06 -18.20
C ARG A 251 5.56 21.23 -18.86
N SER A 252 4.40 20.98 -19.47
CA SER A 252 3.59 22.02 -20.13
C SER A 252 2.34 22.41 -19.34
N GLY A 253 2.07 21.73 -18.22
CA GLY A 253 0.85 21.91 -17.44
C GLY A 253 -0.44 21.68 -18.24
N SER A 254 -0.40 20.86 -19.29
CA SER A 254 -1.52 20.71 -20.25
C SER A 254 -2.16 19.34 -20.15
N TRP A 255 -3.47 19.29 -20.43
CA TRP A 255 -4.24 18.06 -20.54
C TRP A 255 -4.52 17.72 -22.00
N VAL A 256 -4.39 16.44 -22.34
CA VAL A 256 -4.73 15.88 -23.65
C VAL A 256 -5.76 14.79 -23.45
N GLU A 257 -6.84 14.83 -24.22
CA GLU A 257 -7.82 13.73 -24.25
C GLU A 257 -7.24 12.57 -25.06
N MET A 258 -7.27 11.37 -24.48
CA MET A 258 -6.77 10.15 -25.08
C MET A 258 -7.93 9.29 -25.59
N ALA A 259 -7.64 8.16 -26.22
CA ALA A 259 -8.66 7.26 -26.71
C ALA A 259 -9.60 6.80 -25.58
N MET A 260 -10.89 6.79 -25.92
CA MET A 260 -11.96 6.38 -25.03
C MET A 260 -12.02 4.86 -24.93
N ARG A 261 -12.41 4.34 -23.77
CA ARG A 261 -12.77 2.93 -23.58
C ARG A 261 -14.17 2.67 -24.14
N GLN A 262 -14.41 1.45 -24.61
CA GLN A 262 -15.77 1.04 -25.01
C GLN A 262 -16.69 0.91 -23.79
N THR A 263 -16.13 0.54 -22.64
CA THR A 263 -16.90 0.38 -21.40
C THR A 263 -16.77 1.60 -20.50
N SER A 264 -17.90 2.05 -19.93
CA SER A 264 -17.91 3.10 -18.92
C SER A 264 -17.87 2.49 -17.52
N ARG A 265 -16.72 2.63 -16.83
CA ARG A 265 -16.48 2.03 -15.50
C ARG A 265 -15.90 3.02 -14.50
N CYS A 266 -16.30 2.94 -13.24
CA CYS A 266 -15.67 3.65 -12.11
C CYS A 266 -15.25 2.66 -11.00
N PHE A 267 -14.54 3.13 -9.97
CA PHE A 267 -13.99 2.28 -8.89
C PHE A 267 -13.03 1.17 -9.36
N ALA A 268 -12.43 1.33 -10.54
CA ALA A 268 -11.43 0.39 -11.02
C ALA A 268 -10.10 0.58 -10.28
N SER A 269 -9.23 -0.41 -10.43
CA SER A 269 -7.81 -0.26 -10.13
C SER A 269 -7.05 -0.14 -11.45
N ALA A 270 -5.93 0.57 -11.44
CA ALA A 270 -5.03 0.58 -12.58
C ALA A 270 -3.57 0.45 -12.15
N ALA A 271 -2.76 -0.13 -13.02
CA ALA A 271 -1.31 -0.14 -12.89
C ALA A 271 -0.67 0.12 -14.27
N ALA A 272 0.42 0.88 -14.26
CA ALA A 272 1.31 0.97 -15.40
C ALA A 272 2.32 -0.18 -15.32
N PHE A 273 2.52 -0.86 -16.44
CA PHE A 273 3.57 -1.86 -16.59
C PHE A 273 4.12 -1.74 -18.02
N GLU A 274 5.41 -1.43 -18.13
CA GLU A 274 6.04 -1.02 -19.39
C GLU A 274 5.26 0.15 -20.05
N ASP A 275 5.01 0.07 -21.36
CA ASP A 275 4.30 1.08 -22.14
C ASP A 275 2.77 0.89 -22.11
N LYS A 276 2.27 0.13 -21.14
CA LYS A 276 0.86 -0.27 -21.05
C LYS A 276 0.25 0.11 -19.73
N ILE A 277 -1.03 0.49 -19.78
CA ILE A 277 -1.85 0.75 -18.61
C ILE A 277 -2.92 -0.32 -18.52
N PHE A 278 -2.88 -1.10 -17.46
CA PHE A 278 -3.86 -2.14 -17.17
C PHE A 278 -4.97 -1.56 -16.30
N TYR A 279 -6.20 -1.58 -16.80
CA TYR A 279 -7.40 -1.07 -16.12
C TYR A 279 -8.31 -2.24 -15.71
N LEU A 280 -8.39 -2.48 -14.40
CA LEU A 280 -8.89 -3.72 -13.82
C LEU A 280 -10.20 -3.50 -13.06
N GLY A 281 -11.21 -4.29 -13.38
CA GLY A 281 -12.45 -4.37 -12.62
C GLY A 281 -13.28 -3.07 -12.65
N GLY A 282 -13.71 -2.60 -11.48
CA GLY A 282 -14.66 -1.49 -11.37
C GLY A 282 -16.12 -1.90 -11.55
N LEU A 283 -17.00 -0.90 -11.55
CA LEU A 283 -18.45 -1.04 -11.68
C LEU A 283 -18.93 -0.33 -12.95
N HIS A 284 -19.83 -0.96 -13.69
CA HIS A 284 -20.36 -0.41 -14.93
C HIS A 284 -21.36 0.70 -14.62
N THR A 285 -21.24 1.84 -15.28
CA THR A 285 -22.22 2.93 -15.19
C THR A 285 -23.12 2.87 -16.41
N GLY A 286 -24.42 2.59 -16.24
CA GLY A 286 -25.38 2.61 -17.34
C GLY A 286 -25.85 4.05 -17.66
N ASN A 287 -26.41 4.26 -18.86
CA ASN A 287 -26.88 5.57 -19.34
C ASN A 287 -27.94 6.25 -18.45
N ASN A 288 -28.63 5.50 -17.58
CA ASN A 288 -29.57 6.05 -16.60
C ASN A 288 -28.97 5.97 -15.18
N SER A 289 -28.03 6.88 -14.89
CA SER A 289 -27.57 7.37 -13.56
C SER A 289 -27.30 6.37 -12.42
N GLY A 290 -27.28 5.06 -12.68
CA GLY A 290 -27.10 4.01 -11.70
C GLY A 290 -25.80 3.24 -11.93
N ILE A 291 -25.02 3.08 -10.86
CA ILE A 291 -23.92 2.13 -10.82
C ILE A 291 -24.54 0.72 -10.84
N ARG A 292 -24.25 -0.07 -11.87
CA ARG A 292 -24.68 -1.47 -11.96
C ARG A 292 -23.55 -2.40 -11.53
N LEU A 293 -23.90 -3.43 -10.77
CA LEU A 293 -23.02 -4.58 -10.57
C LEU A 293 -22.76 -5.24 -11.93
N PRO A 294 -21.55 -5.80 -12.17
CA PRO A 294 -21.19 -6.38 -13.46
C PRO A 294 -22.22 -7.43 -13.89
N SER A 295 -22.83 -7.24 -15.07
CA SER A 295 -23.86 -8.15 -15.62
C SER A 295 -23.29 -9.32 -16.42
N ASN A 296 -21.96 -9.39 -16.61
CA ASN A 296 -21.37 -10.21 -17.67
C ASN A 296 -20.83 -11.58 -17.24
N THR A 297 -20.98 -12.00 -15.98
CA THR A 297 -20.95 -13.43 -15.67
C THR A 297 -22.09 -13.75 -14.69
N VAL A 298 -22.92 -14.72 -15.06
CA VAL A 298 -24.10 -15.17 -14.30
C VAL A 298 -23.72 -15.72 -12.90
N ASP A 299 -22.42 -15.88 -12.63
CA ASP A 299 -21.81 -16.44 -11.43
C ASP A 299 -20.83 -15.50 -10.68
N GLY A 300 -20.54 -14.30 -11.19
CA GLY A 300 -19.55 -13.38 -10.60
C GLY A 300 -18.09 -13.91 -10.55
N SER A 301 -17.69 -14.83 -11.43
CA SER A 301 -16.40 -15.56 -11.35
C SER A 301 -15.17 -14.89 -11.98
N SER A 302 -15.31 -13.72 -12.64
CA SER A 302 -14.14 -13.05 -13.26
C SER A 302 -14.23 -11.51 -13.28
N LEU A 303 -13.07 -10.86 -13.33
CA LEU A 303 -12.92 -9.40 -13.39
C LEU A 303 -12.40 -8.94 -14.74
N THR A 304 -13.11 -7.99 -15.35
CA THR A 304 -12.77 -7.44 -16.66
C THR A 304 -11.47 -6.64 -16.66
N VAL A 305 -10.60 -6.93 -17.62
CA VAL A 305 -9.33 -6.23 -17.84
C VAL A 305 -9.36 -5.56 -19.22
N GLU A 306 -9.07 -4.27 -19.24
CA GLU A 306 -8.79 -3.52 -20.47
C GLU A 306 -7.36 -2.97 -20.37
N VAL A 307 -6.64 -2.98 -21.49
CA VAL A 307 -5.25 -2.52 -21.57
C VAL A 307 -5.19 -1.36 -22.54
N TYR A 308 -4.55 -0.28 -22.12
CA TYR A 308 -4.26 0.87 -22.97
C TYR A 308 -2.79 0.84 -23.38
N ASP A 309 -2.56 0.84 -24.69
CA ASP A 309 -1.23 0.95 -25.28
C ASP A 309 -0.90 2.43 -25.48
N VAL A 310 0.07 2.93 -24.71
CA VAL A 310 0.42 4.36 -24.70
C VAL A 310 1.00 4.81 -26.05
N ASN A 311 1.72 3.93 -26.74
CA ASN A 311 2.36 4.24 -28.01
C ASN A 311 1.36 4.29 -29.16
N LYS A 312 0.29 3.49 -29.09
CA LYS A 312 -0.77 3.44 -30.12
C LYS A 312 -1.93 4.37 -29.82
N ASN A 313 -2.10 4.80 -28.57
CA ASN A 313 -3.30 5.49 -28.10
C ASN A 313 -4.57 4.65 -28.38
N GLU A 314 -4.54 3.38 -27.97
CA GLU A 314 -5.62 2.42 -28.24
C GLU A 314 -5.91 1.56 -27.01
N TRP A 315 -7.18 1.22 -26.83
CA TRP A 315 -7.65 0.26 -25.83
C TRP A 315 -7.91 -1.10 -26.47
N SER A 316 -7.48 -2.15 -25.78
CA SER A 316 -7.80 -3.54 -26.12
C SER A 316 -8.28 -4.31 -24.90
N MET A 317 -9.03 -5.38 -25.12
CA MET A 317 -9.33 -6.34 -24.07
C MET A 317 -8.09 -7.20 -23.78
N ALA A 318 -7.91 -7.61 -22.53
CA ALA A 318 -6.97 -8.66 -22.15
C ALA A 318 -7.71 -9.71 -21.31
N ALA A 319 -7.02 -10.80 -20.94
CA ALA A 319 -7.61 -11.85 -20.15
C ALA A 319 -8.20 -11.33 -18.83
N ASN A 320 -9.40 -11.81 -18.52
CA ASN A 320 -10.08 -11.50 -17.29
C ASN A 320 -9.40 -12.21 -16.11
N ILE A 321 -9.39 -11.58 -14.95
CA ILE A 321 -8.83 -12.20 -13.74
C ILE A 321 -9.83 -13.23 -13.21
N PRO A 322 -9.44 -14.50 -12.99
CA PRO A 322 -10.33 -15.57 -12.53
C PRO A 322 -10.53 -15.50 -11.01
N ALA A 323 -11.18 -14.43 -10.55
CA ALA A 323 -11.48 -14.17 -9.14
C ALA A 323 -12.98 -13.99 -8.91
N LYS A 324 -13.52 -14.66 -7.88
CA LYS A 324 -14.94 -14.63 -7.53
C LYS A 324 -15.30 -13.35 -6.77
N ARG A 325 -16.42 -12.70 -7.13
CA ARG A 325 -16.83 -11.41 -6.56
C ARG A 325 -18.34 -11.28 -6.33
N TYR A 326 -18.71 -10.91 -5.10
CA TYR A 326 -20.08 -10.56 -4.73
C TYR A 326 -20.24 -9.17 -4.09
N SER A 327 -19.16 -8.48 -3.69
CA SER A 327 -19.23 -7.12 -3.10
C SER A 327 -18.12 -6.14 -3.58
N ASP A 328 -18.17 -4.89 -3.10
CA ASP A 328 -17.37 -3.71 -3.51
C ASP A 328 -15.86 -4.02 -3.69
N PRO A 329 -15.14 -3.50 -4.70
CA PRO A 329 -13.86 -4.06 -5.12
C PRO A 329 -12.74 -3.64 -4.18
N CYS A 330 -12.07 -4.61 -3.53
CA CYS A 330 -10.69 -4.44 -3.07
C CYS A 330 -9.74 -5.16 -4.04
N VAL A 331 -9.83 -4.79 -5.32
CA VAL A 331 -8.82 -5.13 -6.32
C VAL A 331 -7.79 -4.00 -6.31
N ARG A 332 -6.52 -4.34 -6.15
CA ARG A 332 -5.40 -3.40 -6.25
C ARG A 332 -4.35 -3.98 -7.17
N ALA A 333 -4.23 -3.38 -8.33
CA ALA A 333 -3.16 -3.61 -9.28
C ALA A 333 -1.86 -3.04 -8.69
N VAL A 334 -0.82 -3.85 -8.66
CA VAL A 334 0.51 -3.48 -8.16
C VAL A 334 1.55 -4.17 -9.03
N VAL A 335 2.65 -3.49 -9.35
CA VAL A 335 3.80 -4.14 -9.99
C VAL A 335 4.74 -4.60 -8.90
N ILE A 336 5.04 -5.89 -8.87
CA ILE A 336 5.95 -6.51 -7.89
C ILE A 336 6.93 -7.38 -8.66
N SER A 337 8.22 -7.21 -8.41
CA SER A 337 9.31 -8.00 -8.99
C SER A 337 9.30 -7.95 -10.52
N ASN A 338 9.05 -6.76 -11.08
CA ASN A 338 8.89 -6.54 -12.51
C ASN A 338 7.82 -7.44 -13.16
N SER A 339 6.72 -7.69 -12.44
CA SER A 339 5.56 -8.42 -12.95
C SER A 339 4.28 -7.73 -12.50
N LEU A 340 3.33 -7.60 -13.42
CA LEU A 340 2.00 -7.11 -13.08
C LEU A 340 1.32 -8.12 -12.15
N CYS A 341 1.08 -7.68 -10.92
CA CYS A 341 0.39 -8.45 -9.91
C CYS A 341 -0.91 -7.75 -9.51
N VAL A 342 -1.86 -8.52 -9.00
CA VAL A 342 -3.10 -7.97 -8.48
C VAL A 342 -3.35 -8.61 -7.14
N PHE A 343 -3.42 -7.76 -6.12
CA PHE A 343 -3.92 -8.13 -4.82
C PHE A 343 -5.44 -8.05 -4.83
N ILE A 344 -6.10 -9.17 -4.54
CA ILE A 344 -7.55 -9.29 -4.56
C ILE A 344 -8.02 -9.75 -3.19
N ARG A 345 -8.98 -9.01 -2.64
CA ARG A 345 -9.87 -9.51 -1.61
C ARG A 345 -11.05 -10.21 -2.28
N GLU A 346 -11.03 -11.52 -2.26
CA GLU A 346 -12.13 -12.36 -2.72
C GLU A 346 -13.20 -12.42 -1.64
N THR A 347 -14.41 -11.98 -1.98
CA THR A 347 -15.59 -12.08 -1.12
C THR A 347 -16.68 -12.85 -1.85
N HIS A 348 -17.03 -14.01 -1.31
CA HIS A 348 -18.16 -14.82 -1.77
C HIS A 348 -19.33 -14.72 -0.78
N MET A 349 -20.56 -14.88 -1.27
CA MET A 349 -21.76 -14.90 -0.42
C MET A 349 -21.59 -15.87 0.74
N ASN A 350 -21.75 -15.35 1.97
CA ASN A 350 -21.64 -16.09 3.23
C ASN A 350 -20.26 -16.72 3.52
N GLU A 351 -19.20 -16.38 2.77
CA GLU A 351 -17.84 -16.80 3.06
C GLU A 351 -17.01 -15.67 3.68
N LYS A 352 -16.00 -16.05 4.46
CA LYS A 352 -14.98 -15.10 4.91
C LYS A 352 -14.17 -14.60 3.72
N ALA A 353 -13.70 -13.35 3.83
CA ALA A 353 -12.81 -12.77 2.83
C ALA A 353 -11.52 -13.60 2.73
N LYS A 354 -11.13 -13.94 1.50
CA LYS A 354 -9.83 -14.55 1.19
C LYS A 354 -9.00 -13.54 0.44
N TYR A 355 -7.69 -13.56 0.65
CA TYR A 355 -6.78 -12.67 -0.03
C TYR A 355 -5.89 -13.49 -0.96
N ALA A 356 -5.69 -13.00 -2.17
CA ALA A 356 -4.89 -13.69 -3.18
C ALA A 356 -4.07 -12.69 -3.99
N ILE A 357 -2.88 -13.14 -4.40
CA ILE A 357 -2.07 -12.46 -5.40
C ILE A 357 -2.20 -13.24 -6.69
N TYR A 358 -2.73 -12.58 -7.72
CA TYR A 358 -2.66 -13.06 -9.10
C TYR A 358 -1.52 -12.36 -9.81
N GLN A 359 -0.86 -13.07 -10.71
CA GLN A 359 0.17 -12.53 -11.58
C GLN A 359 -0.26 -12.70 -13.04
N TYR A 360 0.02 -11.71 -13.85
CA TYR A 360 -0.28 -11.70 -15.27
C TYR A 360 0.93 -12.15 -16.07
N ASP A 361 0.69 -13.08 -17.00
CA ASP A 361 1.64 -13.49 -18.04
C ASP A 361 1.31 -12.72 -19.32
N MET A 362 2.25 -11.89 -19.78
CA MET A 362 2.05 -11.06 -20.96
C MET A 362 2.12 -11.86 -22.26
N ASP A 363 2.94 -12.91 -22.31
CA ASP A 363 3.15 -13.69 -23.53
C ASP A 363 1.96 -14.61 -23.81
N LEU A 364 1.35 -15.13 -22.73
CA LEU A 364 0.19 -16.01 -22.82
C LEU A 364 -1.15 -15.26 -22.76
N ASP A 365 -1.16 -13.98 -22.38
CA ASP A 365 -2.37 -13.23 -22.05
C ASP A 365 -3.23 -14.01 -21.04
N GLN A 366 -2.65 -14.33 -19.88
CA GLN A 366 -3.30 -15.15 -18.85
C GLN A 366 -2.95 -14.73 -17.43
N TRP A 367 -3.91 -14.90 -16.52
CA TRP A 367 -3.69 -14.72 -15.09
C TRP A 367 -3.50 -16.06 -14.41
N PHE A 368 -2.48 -16.16 -13.56
CA PHE A 368 -2.27 -17.30 -12.69
C PHE A 368 -2.27 -16.89 -11.23
N LEU A 369 -2.76 -17.79 -10.37
CA LEU A 369 -2.69 -17.60 -8.93
C LEU A 369 -1.23 -17.76 -8.49
N ARG A 370 -0.63 -16.68 -8.02
CA ARG A 370 0.75 -16.68 -7.50
C ARG A 370 0.77 -17.20 -6.06
N GLN A 371 -0.14 -16.71 -5.22
CA GLN A 371 -0.13 -17.01 -3.78
C GLN A 371 -1.48 -16.74 -3.12
N HIS A 372 -1.87 -17.59 -2.17
CA HIS A 372 -2.95 -17.30 -1.23
C HIS A 372 -2.40 -16.64 0.03
N ILE A 373 -3.10 -15.62 0.51
CA ILE A 373 -2.76 -14.91 1.74
C ILE A 373 -3.81 -15.26 2.79
N SER A 374 -3.35 -15.89 3.87
CA SER A 374 -4.20 -16.31 4.97
C SER A 374 -4.69 -15.11 5.79
N GLU A 375 -5.98 -15.09 6.12
CA GLU A 375 -6.57 -14.11 7.04
C GLU A 375 -5.93 -14.17 8.44
N ARG A 376 -5.25 -15.26 8.83
CA ARG A 376 -4.51 -15.31 10.11
C ARG A 376 -3.19 -14.55 10.07
N VAL A 377 -2.71 -14.27 8.86
CA VAL A 377 -1.43 -13.60 8.60
C VAL A 377 -1.65 -12.09 8.50
N LEU A 378 -2.77 -11.66 7.92
CA LEU A 378 -3.25 -10.27 7.90
C LEU A 378 -3.95 -9.90 9.23
#